data_AF-G8G8Y9-F1
#
_entry.id   AF-G8G8Y9-F1
#
_cell.length_a   1.000
_cell.length_b   1.000
_cell.length_c   1.000
_cell.angle_alpha   90.00
_cell.angle_beta   90.00
_cell.angle_gamma   90.00
#
_symmetry.space_group_name_H-M   'P 1'
#
loop_
_entity.id
_entity.type
_entity.pdbx_description
1 polymer ?
#
loop_
_entity_poly.entity_id
_entity_poly.type
_entity_poly.pdbx_seq_one_letter_code
_entity_poly.pdbx_strand_id
1 'polypeptide(L)'
;ARGLPLLVALLLLQNYTGTLSLFTLPYSCPLHLSSYTDKLWWAGCLLAFLVKIPLYGVHLWLPKAHVEAPVAGSIVLAAVLLKLGGYGMIRIVVILDPLTKDLSYPFLIFALWGVIITG
;
A
#
# COMPACT_ATOMS: atom_id res chain seq x y z
N ALA A 1 -11.92 8.99 -5.23
CA ALA A 1 -10.91 9.66 -4.37
C ALA A 1 -9.81 8.71 -3.85
N ARG A 2 -10.13 7.54 -3.29
CA ARG A 2 -9.13 6.67 -2.59
C ARG A 2 -7.97 6.15 -3.45
N GLY A 3 -8.07 6.14 -4.78
CA GLY A 3 -7.00 5.68 -5.69
C GLY A 3 -6.08 6.77 -6.24
N LEU A 4 -6.41 8.05 -6.03
CA LEU A 4 -5.62 9.18 -6.55
C LEU A 4 -4.17 9.22 -6.03
N PRO A 5 -3.88 8.95 -4.73
CA PRO A 5 -2.51 8.97 -4.23
C PRO A 5 -1.62 7.94 -4.93
N LEU A 6 -2.19 6.77 -5.24
CA LEU A 6 -1.50 5.70 -5.95
C LEU A 6 -1.22 6.07 -7.41
N LEU A 7 -2.17 6.72 -8.08
CA LEU A 7 -1.98 7.18 -9.45
C LEU A 7 -0.87 8.23 -9.52
N VAL A 8 -0.92 9.24 -8.64
CA VAL A 8 0.12 10.27 -8.54
C VAL A 8 1.46 9.62 -8.25
N ALA A 9 1.48 8.62 -7.37
CA ALA A 9 2.68 7.89 -7.06
C ALA A 9 3.31 7.19 -8.29
N LEU A 10 2.49 6.48 -9.08
CA LEU A 10 2.96 5.80 -10.29
C LEU A 10 3.45 6.77 -11.37
N LEU A 11 2.79 7.92 -11.54
CA LEU A 11 3.23 8.95 -12.49
C LEU A 11 4.60 9.52 -12.11
N LEU A 12 4.81 9.75 -10.81
CA LEU A 12 6.12 10.19 -10.32
C LEU A 12 7.17 9.08 -10.51
N LEU A 13 6.85 7.81 -10.23
CA LEU A 13 7.76 6.69 -10.51
C LEU A 13 8.16 6.63 -11.99
N GLN A 14 7.21 6.83 -12.91
CA GLN A 14 7.46 6.87 -14.34
C GLN A 14 8.42 7.99 -14.72
N ASN A 15 8.33 9.16 -14.07
CA ASN A 15 9.24 10.28 -14.32
C ASN A 15 10.67 9.98 -13.87
N TYR A 16 10.85 9.26 -12.76
CA TYR A 16 12.19 8.93 -12.24
C TYR A 16 12.84 7.72 -12.92
N THR A 17 12.07 6.69 -13.23
CA THR A 17 12.57 5.40 -13.77
C THR A 17 12.43 5.27 -15.29
N GLY A 18 11.65 6.15 -15.92
CA GLY A 18 11.34 6.12 -17.35
C GLY A 18 10.44 4.97 -17.80
N THR A 19 10.16 3.98 -16.94
CA THR A 19 9.34 2.80 -17.30
C THR A 19 8.42 2.36 -16.17
N LEU A 20 7.18 1.94 -16.51
CA LEU A 20 6.23 1.34 -15.58
C LEU A 20 6.28 -0.19 -15.58
N SER A 21 7.13 -0.80 -16.42
CA SER A 21 7.20 -2.25 -16.54
C SER A 21 7.78 -2.87 -15.27
N LEU A 22 6.93 -3.61 -14.54
CA LEU A 22 7.28 -4.30 -13.30
C LEU A 22 8.49 -5.22 -13.42
N PHE A 23 8.76 -5.75 -14.62
CA PHE A 23 9.90 -6.63 -14.87
C PHE A 23 11.22 -5.87 -15.05
N THR A 24 11.20 -4.63 -15.55
CA THR A 24 12.43 -3.86 -15.82
C THR A 24 12.81 -2.95 -14.65
N LEU A 25 11.82 -2.53 -13.85
CA LEU A 25 12.00 -1.72 -12.65
C LEU A 25 13.07 -2.25 -11.66
N PRO A 26 13.14 -3.56 -11.31
CA PRO A 26 14.17 -4.04 -10.40
C PRO A 26 15.59 -4.00 -10.98
N TYR A 27 15.73 -3.90 -12.31
CA TYR A 27 17.02 -3.79 -12.99
C TYR A 27 17.40 -2.33 -13.29
N SER A 28 16.51 -1.38 -13.02
CA SER A 28 16.78 0.04 -13.18
C SER A 28 17.66 0.58 -12.04
N CYS A 29 18.35 1.71 -12.27
CA CYS A 29 19.21 2.32 -11.25
C CYS A 29 18.46 2.48 -9.92
N PRO A 30 19.10 2.20 -8.78
CA PRO A 30 18.47 2.36 -7.48
C PRO A 30 18.05 3.81 -7.29
N LEU A 31 16.79 4.02 -6.90
CA LEU A 31 16.25 5.34 -6.63
C LEU A 31 16.97 5.93 -5.42
N HIS A 32 17.76 6.99 -5.63
CA HIS A 32 18.39 7.73 -4.54
C HIS A 32 17.35 8.66 -3.88
N LEU A 33 16.52 8.09 -3.01
CA LEU A 33 15.39 8.74 -2.34
C LEU A 33 15.86 9.58 -1.13
N SER A 34 16.73 10.56 -1.33
CA SER A 34 17.31 11.34 -0.24
C SER A 34 16.48 12.56 0.17
N SER A 35 15.58 13.05 -0.69
CA SER A 35 14.85 14.28 -0.42
C SER A 35 13.62 14.07 0.47
N TYR A 36 13.16 15.12 1.14
CA TYR A 36 11.93 15.06 1.95
C TYR A 36 10.70 14.73 1.07
N THR A 37 10.68 15.21 -0.16
CA THR A 37 9.65 14.89 -1.17
C THR A 37 9.59 13.41 -1.45
N ASP A 38 10.74 12.73 -1.53
CA ASP A 38 10.83 11.28 -1.76
C ASP A 38 10.26 10.47 -0.60
N LYS A 39 10.50 10.92 0.64
CA LYS A 39 9.92 10.32 1.85
C LYS A 39 8.39 10.49 1.89
N LEU A 40 7.88 11.65 1.49
CA LEU A 40 6.45 11.91 1.41
C LEU A 40 5.78 11.07 0.30
N TRP A 41 6.45 10.96 -0.85
CA TRP A 41 6.00 10.12 -1.96
C TRP A 41 5.96 8.63 -1.57
N TRP A 42 7.01 8.14 -0.92
CA TRP A 42 7.07 6.80 -0.33
C TRP A 42 5.92 6.55 0.66
N ALA A 43 5.65 7.50 1.55
CA ALA A 43 4.56 7.40 2.51
C ALA A 43 3.19 7.38 1.81
N GLY A 44 3.02 8.18 0.74
CA GLY A 44 1.83 8.18 -0.10
C GLY A 44 1.61 6.84 -0.82
N CYS A 45 2.68 6.24 -1.36
CA CYS A 45 2.66 4.90 -1.93
C CYS A 45 2.16 3.89 -0.91
N LEU A 46 2.77 3.83 0.28
CA LEU A 46 2.40 2.86 1.30
C LEU A 46 1.00 3.07 1.87
N LEU A 47 0.62 4.31 2.19
CA LEU A 47 -0.72 4.62 2.69
C LEU A 47 -1.82 4.19 1.71
N ALA A 48 -1.59 4.29 0.39
CA ALA A 48 -2.56 3.85 -0.61
C ALA A 48 -2.82 2.33 -0.60
N PHE A 49 -1.83 1.52 -0.21
CA PHE A 49 -1.98 0.07 -0.03
C PHE A 49 -2.48 -0.29 1.36
N LEU A 50 -2.03 0.43 2.40
CA LEU A 50 -2.45 0.23 3.78
C LEU A 50 -3.95 0.49 3.99
N VAL A 51 -4.60 1.35 3.19
CA VAL A 51 -6.07 1.54 3.21
C VAL A 51 -6.83 0.31 2.66
N LYS A 52 -6.19 -0.52 1.83
CA LYS A 52 -6.80 -1.75 1.27
C LYS A 52 -6.60 -2.96 2.18
N ILE A 53 -5.59 -2.93 3.05
CA ILE A 53 -5.33 -3.95 4.06
C ILE A 53 -6.10 -3.53 5.32
N PRO A 54 -6.81 -4.44 6.00
CA PRO A 54 -7.57 -4.09 7.19
C PRO A 54 -6.62 -3.79 8.37
N LEU A 55 -6.20 -2.53 8.49
CA LEU A 55 -5.58 -2.01 9.71
C LEU A 55 -6.66 -1.53 10.69
N TYR A 56 -6.41 -1.74 11.97
CA TYR A 56 -7.29 -1.30 13.04
C TYR A 56 -7.49 0.22 12.98
N GLY A 57 -8.74 0.69 13.01
CA GLY A 57 -9.13 2.11 12.85
C GLY A 57 -9.77 2.49 11.50
N VAL A 58 -9.44 1.80 10.39
CA VAL A 58 -10.08 2.03 9.06
C VAL A 58 -11.14 0.96 8.75
N HIS A 59 -11.22 -0.06 9.60
CA HIS A 59 -11.97 -1.29 9.37
C HIS A 59 -13.50 -1.18 9.51
N LEU A 60 -14.00 -0.05 10.05
CA LEU A 60 -15.44 0.17 10.28
C LEU A 60 -16.29 0.25 9.00
N TRP A 61 -15.68 0.31 7.80
CA TRP A 61 -16.42 0.24 6.54
C TRP A 61 -16.86 -1.19 6.19
N LEU A 62 -16.06 -2.21 6.55
CA LEU A 62 -16.30 -3.60 6.13
C LEU A 62 -17.64 -4.17 6.62
N PRO A 63 -18.10 -3.92 7.86
CA PRO A 63 -19.37 -4.43 8.35
C PRO A 63 -20.58 -3.85 7.61
N LYS A 64 -20.51 -2.60 7.14
CA LYS A 64 -21.62 -1.95 6.41
C LYS A 64 -21.77 -2.44 4.97
N ALA A 65 -20.65 -2.78 4.31
CA ALA A 65 -20.69 -3.29 2.92
C ALA A 65 -21.29 -4.71 2.83
N HIS A 66 -21.21 -5.48 3.92
CA HIS A 66 -21.76 -6.84 3.98
C HIS A 66 -23.28 -6.87 4.19
N VAL A 67 -23.90 -5.73 4.56
CA VAL A 67 -25.33 -5.62 4.88
C VAL A 67 -26.18 -5.29 3.65
N GLU A 68 -25.59 -4.89 2.53
CA GLU A 68 -26.33 -4.39 1.35
C GLU A 68 -26.10 -5.20 0.05
N ALA A 69 -25.24 -6.22 0.06
CA ALA A 69 -24.89 -7.01 -1.14
C ALA A 69 -25.12 -8.53 -0.92
N PRO A 70 -25.45 -9.30 -1.98
CA PRO A 70 -25.62 -10.75 -1.90
C PRO A 70 -24.38 -11.41 -1.29
N VAL A 71 -24.61 -12.24 -0.26
CA VAL A 71 -23.58 -12.80 0.65
C VAL A 71 -22.41 -13.49 -0.07
N ALA A 72 -22.67 -14.17 -1.20
CA ALA A 72 -21.61 -14.84 -1.95
C ALA A 72 -20.67 -13.85 -2.67
N GLY A 73 -21.21 -12.74 -3.19
CA GLY A 73 -20.43 -11.74 -3.94
C GLY A 73 -19.52 -10.90 -3.03
N SER A 74 -20.01 -10.55 -1.83
CA SER A 74 -19.22 -9.78 -0.85
C SER A 74 -18.01 -10.57 -0.33
N ILE A 75 -18.17 -11.87 -0.06
CA ILE A 75 -17.10 -12.74 0.43
C ILE A 75 -15.98 -12.88 -0.62
N VAL A 76 -16.34 -13.11 -1.88
CA VAL A 76 -15.36 -13.25 -2.98
C VAL A 76 -14.63 -11.92 -3.22
N LEU A 77 -15.36 -10.81 -3.26
CA LEU A 77 -14.76 -9.49 -3.47
C LEU A 77 -13.79 -9.13 -2.33
N ALA A 78 -14.17 -9.36 -1.08
CA ALA A 78 -13.31 -9.12 0.08
C ALA A 78 -12.04 -9.99 0.01
N ALA A 79 -12.17 -11.29 -0.29
CA ALA A 79 -11.03 -12.19 -0.42
C ALA A 79 -10.07 -11.79 -1.55
N VAL A 80 -10.61 -11.39 -2.71
CA VAL A 80 -9.81 -10.93 -3.85
C VAL A 80 -9.12 -9.61 -3.51
N LEU A 81 -9.82 -8.62 -2.95
CA LEU A 81 -9.23 -7.33 -2.60
C LEU A 81 -8.11 -7.46 -1.57
N LEU A 82 -8.26 -8.36 -0.59
CA LEU A 82 -7.24 -8.60 0.43
C LEU A 82 -5.99 -9.25 -0.19
N LYS A 83 -6.18 -10.27 -1.06
CA LYS A 83 -5.06 -10.93 -1.76
C LYS A 83 -4.35 -10.00 -2.76
N LEU A 84 -5.11 -9.23 -3.55
CA LEU A 84 -4.55 -8.31 -4.55
C LEU A 84 -3.87 -7.11 -3.87
N GLY A 85 -4.41 -6.62 -2.76
CA GLY A 85 -3.79 -5.58 -1.94
C GLY A 85 -2.44 -6.01 -1.36
N GLY A 86 -2.39 -7.21 -0.76
CA GLY A 86 -1.14 -7.78 -0.24
C GLY A 86 -0.09 -8.01 -1.33
N TYR A 87 -0.50 -8.58 -2.46
CA TYR A 87 0.41 -8.81 -3.60
C TYR A 87 1.00 -7.50 -4.14
N GLY A 88 0.17 -6.46 -4.29
CA GLY A 88 0.64 -5.13 -4.74
C GLY A 88 1.65 -4.51 -3.77
N MET A 89 1.44 -4.66 -2.46
CA MET A 89 2.36 -4.17 -1.44
C MET A 89 3.73 -4.85 -1.54
N ILE A 90 3.77 -6.18 -1.66
CA ILE A 90 5.03 -6.94 -1.77
C ILE A 90 5.85 -6.46 -2.98
N ARG A 91 5.19 -6.20 -4.12
CA ARG A 91 5.88 -5.75 -5.33
C ARG A 91 6.45 -4.34 -5.22
N ILE A 92 5.71 -3.42 -4.60
CA ILE A 92 6.14 -2.02 -4.47
C ILE A 92 7.21 -1.85 -3.39
N VAL A 93 7.17 -2.63 -2.32
CA VAL A 93 8.22 -2.60 -1.28
C VAL A 93 9.60 -2.94 -1.85
N VAL A 94 9.67 -3.87 -2.80
CA VAL A 94 10.94 -4.23 -3.48
C VAL A 94 11.48 -3.07 -4.32
N ILE A 95 10.61 -2.26 -4.94
CA ILE A 95 11.00 -1.10 -5.75
C ILE A 95 11.43 0.08 -4.87
N LEU A 96 10.84 0.20 -3.67
CA LEU A 96 11.08 1.29 -2.72
C LEU A 96 12.26 1.03 -1.75
N ASP A 97 12.96 -0.10 -1.88
CA ASP A 97 14.16 -0.40 -1.09
C ASP A 97 15.31 0.55 -1.47
N PRO A 98 16.11 1.09 -0.53
CA PRO A 98 16.20 0.74 0.90
C PRO A 98 15.31 1.55 1.85
N LEU A 99 14.63 2.60 1.37
CA LEU A 99 13.91 3.56 2.23
C LEU A 99 12.81 2.90 3.07
N THR A 100 12.24 1.80 2.57
CA THR A 100 11.29 0.95 3.28
C THR A 100 11.84 0.38 4.58
N LYS A 101 13.12 0.01 4.64
CA LYS A 101 13.74 -0.55 5.85
C LYS A 101 13.78 0.46 6.98
N ASP A 102 14.06 1.73 6.68
CA ASP A 102 14.20 2.78 7.69
C ASP A 102 12.86 3.37 8.14
N LEU A 103 11.92 3.59 7.22
CA LEU A 103 10.68 4.30 7.50
C LEU A 103 9.50 3.36 7.86
N SER A 104 9.66 2.04 7.73
CA SER A 104 8.58 1.09 8.06
C SER A 104 8.37 0.87 9.57
N TYR A 105 9.40 1.09 10.39
CA TYR A 105 9.33 0.91 11.85
C TYR A 105 8.13 1.61 12.54
N PRO A 106 7.85 2.91 12.31
CA PRO A 106 6.70 3.57 12.94
C PRO A 106 5.36 2.93 12.54
N PHE A 107 5.22 2.48 11.29
CA PHE A 107 4.00 1.80 10.84
C PHE A 107 3.83 0.43 11.50
N LEU A 108 4.93 -0.30 11.66
CA LEU A 108 4.92 -1.61 12.30
C LEU A 108 4.55 -1.51 13.79
N ILE A 109 5.10 -0.51 14.49
CA ILE A 109 4.74 -0.23 15.89
C ILE A 109 3.23 0.07 16.02
N PHE A 110 2.69 0.91 15.14
CA PHE A 110 1.25 1.23 15.15
C PHE A 110 0.38 -0.02 14.88
N ALA A 111 0.79 -0.88 13.95
CA ALA A 111 0.08 -2.12 13.65
C ALA A 111 0.07 -3.09 14.84
N LEU A 112 1.23 -3.29 15.49
CA LEU A 112 1.34 -4.13 16.69
C LEU A 112 0.50 -3.58 17.85
N TRP A 113 0.50 -2.26 18.04
CA TRP A 113 -0.29 -1.62 19.09
C TRP A 113 -1.80 -1.83 18.86
N GLY A 114 -2.25 -1.74 17.60
CA GLY A 114 -3.63 -2.06 17.24
C GLY A 114 -4.04 -3.49 17.57
N VAL A 115 -3.16 -4.46 17.31
CA VAL A 115 -3.39 -5.88 17.64
C VAL A 115 -3.58 -6.08 19.14
N ILE A 116 -2.75 -5.44 19.98
CA ILE A 116 -2.83 -5.56 21.45
C ILE A 116 -4.16 -5.01 21.99
N ILE A 117 -4.71 -3.95 21.39
CA ILE A 117 -5.99 -3.36 21.83
C ILE A 117 -7.18 -4.24 21.44
N THR A 118 -7.07 -4.95 20.33
CA THR A 118 -8.12 -5.88 19.85
C THR A 118 -8.04 -7.28 20.37
N GLY A 119 -6.85 -7.72 20.76
CA GLY A 119 -6.52 -9.10 21.11
C GLY A 119 -6.85 -9.43 22.54
#